data_AF-A0AAW2K0G1-F1
#
_entry.id   AF-A0AAW2K0G1-F1
#
_cell.length_a   1.000
_cell.length_b   1.000
_cell.length_c   1.000
_cell.angle_alpha   90.00
_cell.angle_beta   90.00
_cell.angle_gamma   90.00
#
_symmetry.space_group_name_H-M   'P 1'
#
loop_
_entity.id
_entity.type
_entity.pdbx_description
1 polymer ?
#
loop_
_entity_poly.entity_id
_entity_poly.type
_entity_poly.pdbx_seq_one_letter_code
_entity_poly.pdbx_strand_id
1 'polypeptide(L)'
;MSPFLFVLIMEVLQLMLLQLIDQNEGFSFHWRCKELGLFQLCFADDLLLFCKADVASVRVFRHGLAEFAKLSGLHANPQKSQLILSRSAQDVRNNYLQHYISRRVTFPSGTLDFLY
;
A
#
# COMPACT_ATOMS: atom_id res chain seq x y z
N MET A 1 -18.37 -12.32 5.80
CA MET A 1 -17.95 -12.97 4.55
C MET A 1 -17.53 -14.40 4.86
N SER A 2 -17.76 -15.35 3.96
CA SER A 2 -17.17 -16.71 4.07
C SER A 2 -15.65 -16.62 3.84
N PRO A 3 -14.80 -17.42 4.53
CA PRO A 3 -13.35 -17.40 4.34
C PRO A 3 -12.91 -17.62 2.89
N PHE A 4 -13.55 -18.55 2.18
CA PHE A 4 -13.23 -18.83 0.77
C PHE A 4 -13.54 -17.65 -0.15
N LEU A 5 -14.70 -17.01 0.06
CA LEU A 5 -15.10 -15.86 -0.74
C LEU A 5 -14.20 -14.66 -0.48
N PHE A 6 -13.77 -14.49 0.77
CA PHE A 6 -12.81 -13.46 1.15
C PHE A 6 -11.46 -13.65 0.43
N VAL A 7 -10.92 -14.88 0.40
CA VAL A 7 -9.67 -15.18 -0.31
C VAL A 7 -9.79 -14.83 -1.81
N LEU A 8 -10.88 -15.21 -2.46
CA LEU A 8 -11.13 -14.88 -3.87
C LEU A 8 -11.18 -13.38 -4.13
N ILE A 9 -11.81 -12.62 -3.23
CA ILE A 9 -11.91 -11.18 -3.34
C ILE A 9 -10.55 -10.51 -3.15
N MET A 10 -9.72 -11.02 -2.25
CA MET A 10 -8.35 -10.52 -2.05
C MET A 10 -7.41 -10.89 -3.21
N GLU A 11 -7.63 -12.02 -3.88
CA GLU A 11 -6.94 -12.38 -5.12
C GLU A 11 -7.27 -11.38 -6.24
N VAL A 12 -8.55 -10.97 -6.36
CA VAL A 12 -8.96 -9.92 -7.31
C VAL A 12 -8.25 -8.60 -7.01
N LEU A 13 -8.15 -8.19 -5.73
CA LEU A 13 -7.37 -7.02 -5.36
C LEU A 13 -5.91 -7.14 -5.80
N GLN A 14 -5.30 -8.30 -5.57
CA GLN A 14 -3.91 -8.54 -5.92
C GLN A 14 -3.67 -8.42 -7.43
N LEU A 15 -4.54 -9.04 -8.24
CA LEU A 15 -4.47 -8.94 -9.71
C LEU A 15 -4.68 -7.51 -10.21
N MET A 16 -5.64 -6.79 -9.64
CA MET A 16 -5.89 -5.38 -9.99
C MET A 16 -4.68 -4.49 -9.69
N LEU A 17 -4.07 -4.65 -8.52
CA LEU A 17 -2.88 -3.89 -8.14
C LEU A 17 -1.68 -4.23 -9.01
N LEU A 18 -1.48 -5.52 -9.33
CA LEU A 18 -0.41 -5.94 -10.23
C LEU A 18 -0.55 -5.28 -11.61
N GLN A 19 -1.76 -5.27 -12.19
CA GLN A 19 -2.01 -4.59 -13.46
C GLN A 19 -1.68 -3.09 -13.41
N LEU A 20 -2.04 -2.41 -12.32
CA LEU A 20 -1.74 -0.98 -12.15
C LEU A 20 -0.24 -0.71 -11.97
N ILE A 21 0.49 -1.62 -11.32
CA ILE A 21 1.94 -1.57 -11.18
C ILE A 21 2.60 -1.72 -12.54
N ASP A 22 2.21 -2.74 -13.31
CA ASP A 22 2.80 -3.04 -14.62
C ASP A 22 2.56 -1.92 -15.65
N GLN A 23 1.43 -1.23 -15.56
CA GLN A 23 1.10 -0.12 -16.46
C GLN A 23 1.76 1.21 -16.07
N ASN A 24 2.29 1.34 -14.85
CA ASN A 24 2.78 2.61 -14.34
C ASN A 24 4.29 2.60 -14.16
N GLU A 25 5.00 3.18 -15.14
CA GLU A 25 6.46 3.34 -15.11
C GLU A 25 6.98 4.11 -13.87
N GLY A 26 6.10 4.87 -13.21
CA GLY A 26 6.41 5.60 -11.98
C GLY A 26 6.34 4.76 -10.70
N PHE A 27 5.85 3.53 -10.75
CA PHE A 27 5.83 2.65 -9.58
C PHE A 27 7.22 2.09 -9.30
N SER A 28 7.59 2.02 -8.03
CA SER A 28 8.83 1.40 -7.60
C SER A 28 8.59 0.51 -6.39
N PHE A 29 9.09 -0.73 -6.46
CA PHE A 29 9.07 -1.65 -5.34
C PHE A 29 9.94 -1.14 -4.19
N HIS A 30 9.59 -1.55 -2.97
CA HIS A 30 10.48 -1.39 -1.83
C HIS A 30 11.79 -2.14 -2.08
N TRP A 31 12.94 -1.56 -1.71
CA TRP A 31 14.25 -2.09 -2.06
C TRP A 31 14.50 -3.54 -1.59
N ARG A 32 13.99 -3.91 -0.41
CA ARG A 32 14.03 -5.30 0.11
C ARG A 32 13.06 -6.27 -0.57
N CYS A 33 12.05 -5.75 -1.25
CA CYS A 33 10.96 -6.54 -1.85
C CYS A 33 11.09 -6.64 -3.37
N LYS A 34 12.00 -5.86 -3.98
CA LYS A 34 12.18 -5.73 -5.42
C LYS A 34 12.54 -7.06 -6.09
N GLU A 35 13.46 -7.84 -5.50
CA GLU A 35 13.90 -9.12 -6.07
C GLU A 35 12.78 -10.16 -6.12
N LEU A 36 11.85 -10.11 -5.16
CA LEU A 36 10.70 -11.01 -5.07
C LEU A 36 9.47 -10.48 -5.82
N GLY A 37 9.51 -9.25 -6.35
CA GLY A 37 8.32 -8.58 -6.89
C GLY A 37 7.21 -8.42 -5.84
N LEU A 38 7.56 -8.44 -4.54
CA LEU A 38 6.57 -8.46 -3.46
C LEU A 38 6.01 -7.05 -3.23
N PHE A 39 4.72 -6.88 -3.45
CA PHE A 39 4.01 -5.62 -3.20
C PHE A 39 2.80 -5.76 -2.28
N GLN A 40 2.32 -6.98 -2.04
CA GLN A 40 1.14 -7.28 -1.23
C GLN A 40 1.36 -8.54 -0.39
N LEU A 41 0.93 -8.49 0.87
CA LEU A 41 0.71 -9.66 1.72
C LEU A 41 -0.69 -9.55 2.33
N CYS A 42 -1.49 -10.60 2.22
CA CYS A 42 -2.82 -10.68 2.78
C CYS A 42 -2.89 -11.84 3.78
N PHE A 43 -3.37 -11.58 4.99
CA PHE A 43 -3.61 -12.63 5.98
C PHE A 43 -4.92 -12.35 6.71
N ALA A 44 -5.91 -13.23 6.50
CA ALA A 44 -7.28 -12.98 6.94
C ALA A 44 -7.69 -11.54 6.56
N ASP A 45 -8.22 -10.77 7.50
CA ASP A 45 -8.70 -9.41 7.23
C ASP A 45 -7.58 -8.35 7.12
N ASP A 46 -6.32 -8.71 7.38
CA ASP A 46 -5.19 -7.78 7.39
C ASP A 46 -4.44 -7.78 6.05
N LEU A 47 -4.21 -6.58 5.53
CA LEU A 47 -3.52 -6.32 4.27
C LEU A 47 -2.28 -5.46 4.51
N LEU A 48 -1.13 -5.93 4.04
CA LEU A 48 0.11 -5.17 3.99
C LEU A 48 0.48 -4.87 2.53
N LEU A 49 0.76 -3.61 2.23
CA LEU A 49 1.21 -3.17 0.91
C LEU A 49 2.61 -2.56 0.99
N PHE A 50 3.48 -2.96 0.07
CA PHE A 50 4.89 -2.57 0.05
C PHE A 50 5.23 -1.83 -1.23
N CYS A 51 5.78 -0.63 -1.08
CA CYS A 51 6.35 0.12 -2.20
C CYS A 51 7.50 1.01 -1.72
N LYS A 52 8.20 1.63 -2.66
CA LYS A 52 9.14 2.71 -2.36
C LYS A 52 8.37 3.88 -1.74
N ALA A 53 8.98 4.54 -0.76
CA ALA A 53 8.42 5.70 -0.09
C ALA A 53 8.47 6.96 -0.98
N ASP A 54 7.73 6.95 -2.09
CA ASP A 54 7.54 8.08 -2.98
C ASP A 54 6.06 8.29 -3.35
N VAL A 55 5.74 9.50 -3.81
CA VAL A 55 4.35 9.88 -4.13
C VAL A 55 3.79 9.05 -5.29
N ALA A 56 4.63 8.70 -6.27
CA ALA A 56 4.20 7.99 -7.45
C ALA A 56 3.67 6.60 -7.09
N SER A 57 4.44 5.84 -6.31
CA SER A 57 4.07 4.47 -5.91
C SER A 57 2.88 4.46 -4.96
N VAL A 58 2.85 5.36 -3.97
CA VAL A 58 1.71 5.46 -3.04
C VAL A 58 0.42 5.84 -3.77
N ARG A 59 0.51 6.67 -4.82
CA ARG A 59 -0.65 7.03 -5.64
C ARG A 59 -1.22 5.84 -6.39
N VAL A 60 -0.39 4.91 -6.87
CA VAL A 60 -0.84 3.67 -7.51
C VAL A 60 -1.69 2.86 -6.55
N PHE A 61 -1.20 2.59 -5.34
CA PHE A 61 -1.96 1.86 -4.33
C PHE A 61 -3.24 2.57 -3.91
N ARG A 62 -3.18 3.88 -3.69
CA ARG A 62 -4.39 4.65 -3.36
C ARG A 62 -5.44 4.53 -4.47
N HIS A 63 -5.03 4.61 -5.73
CA HIS A 63 -5.95 4.48 -6.85
C HIS A 63 -6.54 3.07 -6.92
N GLY A 64 -5.70 2.03 -6.85
CA GLY A 64 -6.17 0.65 -6.88
C GLY A 64 -7.11 0.29 -5.74
N LEU A 65 -6.80 0.71 -4.51
CA LEU A 65 -7.69 0.53 -3.35
C LEU A 65 -9.02 1.28 -3.53
N ALA A 66 -9.01 2.47 -4.15
CA ALA A 66 -10.24 3.22 -4.42
C ALA A 66 -11.10 2.54 -5.48
N GLU A 67 -10.51 2.04 -6.57
CA GLU A 67 -11.24 1.28 -7.60
C GLU A 67 -11.76 -0.04 -7.05
N PHE A 68 -10.94 -0.76 -6.28
CA PHE A 68 -11.37 -1.99 -5.62
C PHE A 68 -12.54 -1.75 -4.65
N ALA A 69 -12.51 -0.66 -3.88
CA ALA A 69 -13.60 -0.31 -2.98
C ALA A 69 -14.91 0.01 -3.74
N LYS A 70 -14.83 0.66 -4.90
CA LYS A 70 -16.01 0.90 -5.76
C LYS A 70 -16.60 -0.39 -6.31
N LEU A 71 -15.74 -1.35 -6.69
CA LEU A 71 -16.17 -2.61 -7.28
C LEU A 71 -16.71 -3.60 -6.24
N SER A 72 -16.05 -3.72 -5.09
CA SER A 72 -16.36 -4.70 -4.06
C SER A 72 -17.29 -4.17 -2.96
N GLY A 73 -17.39 -2.85 -2.79
CA GLY A 73 -18.01 -2.21 -1.64
C GLY A 73 -17.18 -2.33 -0.35
N LEU A 74 -15.97 -2.90 -0.40
CA LEU A 74 -15.09 -3.07 0.75
C LEU A 74 -14.15 -1.88 0.87
N HIS A 75 -14.23 -1.20 2.01
CA HIS A 75 -13.38 -0.05 2.31
C HIS A 75 -12.36 -0.41 3.39
N ALA A 76 -11.11 0.02 3.19
CA ALA A 76 -10.10 -0.01 4.24
C ALA A 76 -10.58 0.82 5.44
N ASN A 77 -10.45 0.27 6.66
CA ASN A 77 -10.88 0.96 7.87
C ASN A 77 -9.83 2.00 8.28
N PRO A 78 -10.11 3.32 8.21
CA PRO A 78 -9.11 4.34 8.50
C PRO A 78 -8.60 4.34 9.95
N GLN A 79 -9.37 3.77 10.89
CA GLN A 79 -8.98 3.66 12.29
C GLN A 79 -8.01 2.49 12.55
N LYS A 80 -7.98 1.50 11.66
CA LYS A 80 -7.12 0.30 11.77
C LYS A 80 -5.98 0.30 10.76
N SER A 81 -6.16 0.93 9.61
CA SER A 81 -5.16 1.06 8.56
C SER A 81 -4.11 2.10 8.93
N GLN A 82 -2.84 1.77 8.72
CA GLN A 82 -1.73 2.68 9.00
C GLN A 82 -0.82 2.77 7.78
N LEU A 83 -0.31 3.98 7.52
CA LEU A 83 0.79 4.16 6.59
C LEU A 83 2.09 4.15 7.38
N ILE A 84 3.03 3.31 6.98
CA ILE A 84 4.29 3.20 7.68
C ILE A 84 5.46 3.50 6.74
N LEU A 85 6.32 4.44 7.16
CA LEU A 85 7.49 4.86 6.42
C LEU A 85 8.77 4.38 7.12
N SER A 86 9.76 3.96 6.35
CA SER A 86 11.07 3.59 6.90
C SER A 86 11.79 4.83 7.44
N ARG A 87 12.63 4.65 8.46
CA ARG A 87 13.43 5.75 9.03
C ARG A 87 14.34 6.44 8.01
N SER A 88 14.92 5.68 7.09
CA SER A 88 15.69 6.20 5.95
C SER A 88 14.85 7.07 4.99
N ALA A 89 13.54 6.83 4.97
CA ALA A 89 12.57 7.65 4.25
C ALA A 89 12.01 8.81 5.09
N GLN A 90 12.52 9.07 6.30
CA GLN A 90 12.11 10.18 7.17
C GLN A 90 13.14 11.31 7.26
N ASP A 91 14.31 11.17 6.63
CA ASP A 91 15.30 12.25 6.56
C ASP A 91 14.72 13.54 5.93
N VAL A 92 15.32 14.70 6.24
CA VAL A 92 14.79 16.07 6.01
C VAL A 92 14.15 16.32 4.64
N ARG A 93 14.64 15.70 3.55
CA ARG A 93 14.06 15.83 2.19
C ARG A 93 12.71 15.11 2.04
N ASN A 94 12.48 14.08 2.84
CA ASN A 94 11.27 13.28 2.88
C ASN A 94 10.24 13.76 3.89
N ASN A 95 10.53 14.73 4.76
CA ASN A 95 9.51 15.34 5.63
C ASN A 95 8.38 15.98 4.81
N TYR A 96 8.70 16.58 3.65
CA TYR A 96 7.70 17.08 2.71
C TYR A 96 6.89 15.94 2.08
N LEU A 97 7.54 14.83 1.74
CA LEU A 97 6.87 13.65 1.18
C LEU A 97 5.96 13.01 2.22
N GLN A 98 6.43 12.85 3.46
CA GLN A 98 5.63 12.35 4.57
C GLN A 98 4.43 13.26 4.83
N HIS A 99 4.61 14.58 4.87
CA HIS A 99 3.52 15.53 5.05
C HIS A 99 2.55 15.56 3.85
N TYR A 100 3.06 15.40 2.62
CA TYR A 100 2.23 15.33 1.42
C TYR A 100 1.41 14.04 1.38
N ILE A 101 2.03 12.91 1.69
CA ILE A 101 1.38 11.60 1.70
C ILE A 101 0.38 11.54 2.85
N SER A 102 0.71 11.99 4.07
CA SER A 102 -0.20 11.97 5.21
C SER A 102 -1.45 12.84 5.00
N ARG A 103 -1.35 13.95 4.26
CA ARG A 103 -2.52 14.76 3.87
C ARG A 103 -3.37 14.12 2.77
N ARG A 104 -2.79 13.24 1.95
CA ARG A 104 -3.44 12.64 0.77
C ARG A 104 -3.89 11.19 1.01
N VAL A 105 -3.38 10.55 2.04
CA VAL A 105 -3.71 9.19 2.46
C VAL A 105 -4.39 9.31 3.81
N THR A 106 -5.68 8.96 3.88
CA THR A 106 -6.53 9.14 5.07
C THR A 106 -6.19 8.19 6.22
N PHE A 107 -4.99 7.61 6.23
CA PHE A 107 -4.54 6.67 7.23
C PHE A 107 -3.59 7.37 8.23
N PRO A 108 -3.74 7.13 9.54
CA PRO A 108 -2.76 7.56 10.52
C PRO A 108 -1.37 7.09 10.12
N SER A 109 -0.39 8.01 10.17
CA SER A 109 1.00 7.74 9.82
C SER A 109 1.74 7.18 11.04
N GLY A 110 2.30 5.98 10.91
CA GLY A 110 3.17 5.34 11.90
C GLY A 110 4.61 5.22 11.41
N THR A 111 5.51 4.81 12.30
CA THR A 111 6.91 4.48 11.99
C THR A 111 7.15 3.02 12.30
N LEU A 112 7.78 2.27 11.38
CA LEU A 112 8.27 0.91 11.65
C LEU A 112 9.74 1.02 11.96
N ASP A 113 10.08 0.84 13.25
CA ASP A 113 11.45 0.61 13.68
C ASP A 113 11.84 -0.84 13.38
N PHE A 114 12.10 -1.14 12.11
CA PHE A 114 12.95 -2.29 11.83
C PHE A 114 14.39 -1.90 12.19
N LEU A 115 14.79 -2.18 13.43
CA LEU A 115 16.19 -2.28 13.84
C LEU A 115 16.81 -3.50 13.15
N TYR A 116 17.19 -3.34 11.87
CA TYR A 116 18.14 -4.21 11.18
C TYR A 116 18.89 -3.41 10.12
#